data_AF-A0AAU7GB41-F1
#
_entry.id   AF-A0AAU7GB41-F1
#
_cell.length_a   1.000
_cell.length_b   1.000
_cell.length_c   1.000
_cell.angle_alpha   90.00
_cell.angle_beta   90.00
_cell.angle_gamma   90.00
#
_symmetry.space_group_name_H-M   'P 1'
#
loop_
_entity.id
_entity.type
_entity.pdbx_description
1 polymer ?
#
loop_
_entity_poly.entity_id
_entity_poly.type
_entity_poly.pdbx_seq_one_letter_code
_entity_poly.pdbx_strand_id
1 'polypeptide(L)'
;MALFGGHHEHHGQDGRDGHDRHDPMPEDPTVAMERYEYVLATAQPDRQYAVHAEAFGRLTDAEREELRARLAEAVPPADAPIDARPETLARVATDAERTASGSLARILGPLLPTVAAVVVASPPAIALFPYEYGAVTGQWAEDAEEDGGFF
;
A
#
# COMPACT_ATOMS: atom_id res chain seq x y z
N MET A 1 -12.61 -7.19 -64.11
CA MET A 1 -12.28 -8.35 -63.26
C MET A 1 -12.09 -7.84 -61.84
N ALA A 2 -12.77 -8.48 -60.88
CA ALA A 2 -12.68 -8.27 -59.43
C ALA A 2 -11.24 -8.53 -58.89
N LEU A 3 -10.80 -8.13 -57.70
CA LEU A 3 -11.24 -8.45 -56.32
C LEU A 3 -10.59 -7.41 -55.35
N PHE A 4 -11.32 -6.71 -54.48
CA PHE A 4 -11.63 -6.99 -53.06
C PHE A 4 -10.44 -7.25 -52.11
N GLY A 5 -10.41 -6.46 -51.03
CA GLY A 5 -9.51 -6.54 -49.87
C GLY A 5 -9.29 -5.12 -49.33
N GLY A 6 -10.15 -4.52 -48.51
CA GLY A 6 -10.92 -5.10 -47.42
C GLY A 6 -10.08 -5.05 -46.14
N HIS A 7 -10.32 -4.01 -45.34
CA HIS A 7 -10.00 -3.83 -43.91
C HIS A 7 -8.81 -4.61 -43.30
N HIS A 8 -7.86 -3.87 -42.74
CA HIS A 8 -7.75 -3.85 -41.28
C HIS A 8 -7.04 -2.58 -40.83
N GLU A 9 -7.84 -1.67 -40.29
CA GLU A 9 -7.43 -0.75 -39.25
C GLU A 9 -6.81 -1.59 -38.14
N HIS A 10 -5.48 -1.60 -38.04
CA HIS A 10 -4.82 -2.04 -36.81
C HIS A 10 -4.91 -0.90 -35.80
N HIS A 11 -6.14 -0.69 -35.34
CA HIS A 11 -6.47 -0.02 -34.11
C HIS A 11 -6.10 -0.99 -32.97
N GLY A 12 -4.81 -1.18 -32.71
CA GLY A 12 -4.36 -1.51 -31.37
C GLY A 12 -4.35 -0.18 -30.62
N GLN A 13 -5.32 0.20 -29.80
CA GLN A 13 -5.79 -0.56 -28.64
C GLN A 13 -4.62 -1.33 -28.02
N ASP A 14 -3.54 -0.62 -27.72
CA ASP A 14 -2.54 -1.08 -26.77
C ASP A 14 -3.20 -1.00 -25.38
N GLY A 15 -3.95 -2.06 -25.08
CA GLY A 15 -4.54 -2.33 -23.78
C GLY A 15 -3.44 -2.55 -22.75
N ARG A 16 -2.86 -1.45 -22.27
CA ARG A 16 -1.99 -1.40 -21.11
C ARG A 16 -2.56 -0.51 -20.00
N ASP A 17 -3.89 -0.49 -19.88
CA ASP A 17 -4.58 -0.20 -18.60
C ASP A 17 -4.72 -1.48 -17.77
N GLY A 18 -3.69 -2.33 -17.84
CA GLY A 18 -3.47 -3.45 -16.93
C GLY A 18 -2.45 -3.03 -15.89
N HIS A 19 -2.72 -1.95 -15.14
CA HIS A 19 -2.24 -1.96 -13.78
C HIS A 19 -3.08 -3.06 -13.12
N ASP A 20 -2.51 -4.27 -13.03
CA ASP A 20 -2.49 -5.00 -11.77
C ASP A 20 -2.65 -3.96 -10.66
N ARG A 21 -3.90 -3.76 -10.22
CA ARG A 21 -4.18 -3.02 -8.99
C ARG A 21 -3.30 -3.75 -8.01
N HIS A 22 -2.20 -3.10 -7.60
CA HIS A 22 -1.19 -3.62 -6.68
C HIS A 22 -1.95 -4.51 -5.70
N ASP A 23 -1.90 -5.84 -5.86
CA ASP A 23 -2.70 -6.76 -5.07
C ASP A 23 -1.73 -7.28 -4.01
N PRO A 24 -1.49 -6.53 -2.91
CA PRO A 24 -1.11 -7.20 -1.70
C PRO A 24 -2.27 -8.15 -1.43
N MET A 25 -2.00 -9.44 -1.55
CA MET A 25 -2.89 -10.56 -1.24
C MET A 25 -3.91 -10.16 -0.18
N PRO A 26 -5.23 -10.40 -0.38
CA PRO A 26 -6.26 -9.77 0.45
C PRO A 26 -6.19 -10.28 1.88
N GLU A 27 -5.33 -9.65 2.66
CA GLU A 27 -5.49 -9.58 4.09
C GLU A 27 -6.73 -8.72 4.34
N ASP A 28 -7.52 -9.11 5.33
CA ASP A 28 -8.64 -8.30 5.78
C ASP A 28 -8.13 -6.87 6.07
N PRO A 29 -8.73 -5.81 5.49
CA PRO A 29 -8.30 -4.43 5.73
C PRO A 29 -8.19 -4.06 7.21
N THR A 30 -9.03 -4.68 8.06
CA THR A 30 -8.97 -4.54 9.51
C THR A 30 -7.67 -5.11 10.07
N VAL A 31 -7.30 -6.32 9.64
CA VAL A 31 -6.05 -6.98 10.06
C VAL A 31 -4.83 -6.20 9.58
N ALA A 32 -4.87 -5.70 8.34
CA ALA A 32 -3.79 -4.87 7.80
C ALA A 32 -3.61 -3.59 8.63
N MET A 33 -4.71 -2.94 9.02
CA MET A 33 -4.69 -1.76 9.89
C MET A 33 -4.16 -2.07 11.29
N GLU A 34 -4.60 -3.15 11.94
CA GLU A 34 -4.09 -3.57 13.26
C GLU A 34 -2.57 -3.80 13.24
N ARG A 35 -2.08 -4.44 12.19
CA ARG A 35 -0.65 -4.67 11.99
C ARG A 35 0.11 -3.39 11.71
N TYR A 36 -0.48 -2.47 10.95
CA TYR A 36 0.10 -1.15 10.74
C TYR A 36 0.20 -0.35 12.06
N GLU A 37 -0.84 -0.38 12.89
CA GLU A 37 -0.81 0.22 14.23
C GLU A 37 0.27 -0.40 15.12
N TYR A 38 0.46 -1.73 15.04
CA TYR A 38 1.56 -2.40 15.74
C TYR A 38 2.93 -1.88 15.32
N VAL A 39 3.17 -1.69 14.01
CA VAL A 39 4.41 -1.10 13.50
C VAL A 39 4.63 0.31 14.08
N LEU A 40 3.60 1.16 14.07
CA LEU A 40 3.70 2.52 14.62
C LEU A 40 3.99 2.51 16.14
N ALA A 41 3.40 1.57 16.87
CA ALA A 41 3.55 1.48 18.33
C ALA A 41 4.91 0.92 18.78
N THR A 42 5.55 0.05 17.98
CA THR A 42 6.68 -0.77 18.44
C THR A 42 7.98 -0.53 17.68
N ALA A 43 7.91 -0.06 16.44
CA ALA A 43 9.09 0.12 15.62
C ALA A 43 9.87 1.38 16.04
N GLN A 44 11.21 1.27 16.02
CA GLN A 44 12.07 2.44 16.18
C GLN A 44 11.89 3.42 15.00
N PRO A 45 12.16 4.73 15.17
CA PRO A 45 11.93 5.73 14.12
C PRO A 45 12.60 5.41 12.78
N ASP A 46 13.85 4.94 12.79
CA ASP A 46 14.55 4.54 11.56
C ASP A 46 13.86 3.38 10.81
N ARG A 47 13.20 2.49 11.56
CA ARG A 47 12.44 1.37 11.00
C ARG A 47 11.09 1.83 10.46
N GLN A 48 10.40 2.72 11.16
CA GLN A 48 9.17 3.36 10.65
C GLN A 48 9.44 4.08 9.34
N TYR A 49 10.52 4.85 9.27
CA TYR A 49 10.95 5.51 8.03
C TYR A 49 11.14 4.52 6.89
N ALA A 50 11.88 3.42 7.12
CA ALA A 50 12.12 2.42 6.08
C ALA A 50 10.82 1.76 5.59
N VAL A 51 9.89 1.46 6.50
CA VAL A 51 8.57 0.91 6.17
C VAL A 51 7.76 1.89 5.34
N HIS A 52 7.70 3.17 5.74
CA HIS A 52 6.97 4.19 5.01
C HIS A 52 7.57 4.44 3.62
N ALA A 53 8.91 4.52 3.50
CA ALA A 53 9.56 4.76 2.23
C ALA A 53 9.26 3.63 1.21
N GLU A 54 9.33 2.37 1.65
CA GLU A 54 8.97 1.21 0.84
C GLU A 54 7.49 1.24 0.44
N ALA A 55 6.60 1.49 1.41
CA ALA A 55 5.16 1.48 1.15
C ALA A 55 4.72 2.63 0.25
N PHE A 56 5.24 3.84 0.48
CA PHE A 56 4.90 5.00 -0.34
C PHE A 56 5.48 4.89 -1.75
N GLY A 57 6.57 4.15 -1.94
CA GLY A 57 7.10 3.83 -3.27
C GLY A 57 6.17 2.96 -4.13
N ARG A 58 5.22 2.25 -3.49
CA ARG A 58 4.24 1.39 -4.15
C ARG A 58 2.91 2.08 -4.45
N LEU A 59 2.68 3.26 -3.88
CA LEU A 59 1.52 4.10 -4.18
C LEU A 59 1.62 4.67 -5.59
N THR A 60 0.47 4.87 -6.24
CA THR A 60 0.38 5.62 -7.49
C THR A 60 0.77 7.08 -7.30
N ASP A 61 1.12 7.77 -8.40
CA ASP A 61 1.49 9.19 -8.36
C ASP A 61 0.36 10.06 -7.77
N ALA A 62 -0.90 9.74 -8.08
CA ALA A 62 -2.07 10.44 -7.56
C ALA A 62 -2.23 10.24 -6.04
N GLU A 63 -2.06 9.01 -5.55
CA GLU A 63 -2.12 8.72 -4.11
C GLU A 63 -0.97 9.38 -3.34
N ARG A 64 0.24 9.45 -3.92
CA ARG A 64 1.36 10.18 -3.30
C ARG A 64 1.10 11.67 -3.22
N GLU A 65 0.46 12.24 -4.24
CA GLU A 65 0.10 13.66 -4.23
C GLU A 65 -1.02 13.95 -3.20
N GLU A 66 -2.01 13.06 -3.08
CA GLU A 66 -3.02 13.14 -2.02
C GLU A 66 -2.37 13.04 -0.63
N LEU A 67 -1.46 12.09 -0.44
CA LEU A 67 -0.71 11.94 0.82
C LEU A 67 0.11 13.20 1.13
N ARG A 68 0.77 13.78 0.13
CA ARG A 68 1.52 15.03 0.26
C ARG A 68 0.63 16.16 0.77
N ALA A 69 -0.56 16.32 0.18
CA ALA A 69 -1.51 17.36 0.59
C ALA A 69 -1.97 17.15 2.03
N ARG A 70 -2.35 15.92 2.41
CA ARG A 70 -2.78 15.58 3.77
C ARG A 70 -1.69 15.83 4.81
N LEU A 71 -0.44 15.44 4.52
CA LEU A 71 0.69 15.70 5.41
C LEU A 71 0.92 17.21 5.57
N ALA A 72 0.87 17.98 4.48
CA ALA A 72 1.04 19.43 4.51
C ALA A 72 -0.04 20.16 5.33
N GLU A 73 -1.25 19.61 5.41
CA GLU A 73 -2.33 20.14 6.26
C GLU A 73 -2.16 19.77 7.74
N ALA A 74 -1.49 18.66 8.03
CA ALA A 74 -1.41 18.09 9.37
C ALA A 74 -0.19 18.56 10.18
N VAL A 75 0.85 19.05 9.52
CA VAL A 75 2.10 19.47 10.16
C VAL A 75 2.31 20.98 10.02
N PRO A 76 3.14 21.62 10.87
CA PRO A 76 3.51 23.02 10.70
C PRO A 76 4.09 23.27 9.28
N PRO A 77 3.88 24.46 8.68
CA PRO A 77 4.35 24.74 7.33
C PRO A 77 5.86 24.55 7.11
N ALA A 78 6.66 24.69 8.16
CA ALA A 78 8.11 24.48 8.12
C ALA A 78 8.51 23.00 8.00
N ASP A 79 7.63 22.09 8.41
CA ASP A 79 7.83 20.63 8.44
C ASP A 79 7.07 19.93 7.29
N ALA A 80 6.34 20.69 6.48
CA ALA A 80 5.55 20.17 5.37
C ALA A 80 6.43 19.52 4.28
N PRO A 81 5.95 18.46 3.60
CA PRO A 81 6.71 17.81 2.54
C PRO A 81 6.87 18.73 1.34
N ILE A 82 8.11 18.88 0.88
CA ILE A 82 8.46 19.74 -0.26
C ILE A 82 8.08 19.15 -1.62
N ASP A 83 7.88 17.84 -1.69
CA ASP A 83 7.56 17.09 -2.89
C ASP A 83 6.82 15.78 -2.54
N ALA A 84 6.31 15.07 -3.55
CA ALA A 84 5.63 13.79 -3.40
C ALA A 84 6.57 12.58 -3.56
N ARG A 85 7.88 12.75 -3.33
CA ARG A 85 8.82 11.62 -3.39
C ARG A 85 8.64 10.73 -2.17
N PRO A 86 8.70 9.39 -2.31
CA PRO A 86 8.47 8.46 -1.22
C PRO A 86 9.32 8.75 0.03
N GLU A 87 10.59 9.12 -0.14
CA GLU A 87 11.51 9.40 0.96
C GLU A 87 11.15 10.69 1.70
N THR A 88 10.71 11.72 0.97
CA THR A 88 10.24 12.98 1.55
C THR A 88 8.98 12.74 2.38
N LEU A 89 8.01 12.03 1.82
CA LEU A 89 6.76 11.70 2.50
C LEU A 89 7.01 10.83 3.73
N ALA A 90 7.87 9.81 3.62
CA ALA A 90 8.23 8.91 4.71
C ALA A 90 8.88 9.66 5.88
N ARG A 91 9.80 10.59 5.58
CA ARG A 91 10.44 11.41 6.60
C ARG A 91 9.43 12.24 7.39
N VAL A 92 8.56 12.98 6.69
CA VAL A 92 7.55 13.83 7.35
C VAL A 92 6.57 12.98 8.14
N ALA A 93 6.15 11.83 7.60
CA ALA A 93 5.26 10.89 8.30
C ALA A 93 5.88 10.36 9.60
N THR A 94 7.15 9.95 9.59
CA THR A 94 7.87 9.51 10.80
C THR A 94 8.05 10.64 11.81
N ASP A 95 8.37 11.86 11.36
CA ASP A 95 8.50 13.01 12.25
C ASP A 95 7.16 13.42 12.88
N ALA A 96 6.06 13.33 12.13
CA ALA A 96 4.71 13.56 12.65
C ALA A 96 4.33 12.52 13.73
N GLU A 97 4.57 11.23 13.46
CA GLU A 97 4.27 10.14 14.40
C GLU A 97 5.12 10.24 15.68
N ARG A 98 6.40 10.62 15.55
CA ARG A 98 7.30 10.87 16.69
C ARG A 98 6.84 12.06 17.54
N THR A 99 6.24 13.07 16.92
CA THR A 99 5.74 14.27 17.61
C THR A 99 4.41 13.99 18.31
N ALA A 100 3.52 13.26 17.66
CA ALA A 100 2.22 12.89 18.19
C ALA A 100 1.88 11.46 17.75
N SER A 101 2.14 10.49 18.62
CA SER A 101 1.87 9.08 18.33
C SER A 101 0.38 8.86 18.02
N GLY A 102 0.10 8.03 17.01
CA GLY A 102 -1.20 7.78 16.42
C GLY A 102 -1.73 8.92 15.54
N SER A 103 -0.91 9.93 15.21
CA SER A 103 -1.33 11.00 14.29
C SER A 103 -1.39 10.50 12.85
N LEU A 104 -0.47 9.63 12.44
CA LEU A 104 -0.34 9.23 11.05
C LEU A 104 -1.57 8.46 10.54
N ALA A 105 -2.18 7.62 11.37
CA ALA A 105 -3.43 6.94 11.02
C ALA A 105 -4.57 7.93 10.71
N ARG A 106 -4.64 9.06 11.45
CA ARG A 106 -5.65 10.11 11.21
C ARG A 106 -5.36 10.89 9.94
N ILE A 107 -4.09 11.18 9.66
CA ILE A 107 -3.64 11.90 8.45
C ILE A 107 -3.99 11.09 7.20
N LEU A 108 -3.68 9.78 7.24
CA LEU A 108 -3.96 8.87 6.14
C LEU A 108 -5.46 8.80 5.83
N GLY A 109 -6.33 8.72 6.85
CA GLY A 109 -7.78 8.75 6.66
C GLY A 109 -8.23 7.74 5.59
N PRO A 110 -8.89 8.18 4.49
CA PRO A 110 -9.20 7.33 3.35
C PRO A 110 -8.04 6.51 2.75
N LEU A 111 -6.79 6.98 2.83
CA LEU A 111 -5.62 6.23 2.37
C LEU A 111 -5.14 5.16 3.36
N LEU A 112 -5.67 5.14 4.59
CA LEU A 112 -5.20 4.24 5.65
C LEU A 112 -5.31 2.77 5.26
N PRO A 113 -6.44 2.26 4.73
CA PRO A 113 -6.52 0.84 4.34
C PRO A 113 -5.52 0.48 3.25
N THR A 114 -5.34 1.34 2.24
CA THR A 114 -4.37 1.14 1.15
C THR A 114 -2.94 1.11 1.68
N VAL A 115 -2.54 2.13 2.46
CA VAL A 115 -1.20 2.20 3.03
C VAL A 115 -0.95 1.05 3.99
N ALA A 116 -1.92 0.67 4.82
CA ALA A 116 -1.80 -0.45 5.75
C ALA A 116 -1.56 -1.77 5.00
N ALA A 117 -2.34 -2.06 3.95
CA ALA A 117 -2.17 -3.27 3.14
C ALA A 117 -0.78 -3.31 2.48
N VAL A 118 -0.35 -2.19 1.91
CA VAL A 118 0.97 -2.06 1.26
C VAL A 118 2.11 -2.21 2.28
N VAL A 119 1.97 -1.63 3.47
CA VAL A 119 2.95 -1.74 4.56
C VAL A 119 3.09 -3.18 5.02
N VAL A 120 1.99 -3.89 5.28
CA VAL A 120 2.06 -5.26 5.79
C VAL A 120 2.68 -6.22 4.77
N ALA A 121 2.48 -5.95 3.48
CA ALA A 121 3.15 -6.66 2.39
C ALA A 121 4.61 -6.21 2.14
N SER A 122 5.18 -5.32 2.96
CA SER A 122 6.53 -4.76 2.73
C SER A 122 7.63 -5.53 3.48
N PRO A 123 8.79 -5.82 2.84
CA PRO A 123 9.93 -6.48 3.51
C PRO A 123 10.39 -5.82 4.83
N PRO A 124 10.53 -4.49 4.93
CA PRO A 124 10.93 -3.88 6.20
C PRO A 124 9.88 -4.03 7.30
N ALA A 125 8.59 -4.16 6.98
CA ALA A 125 7.54 -4.37 7.97
C ALA A 125 7.46 -5.84 8.41
N ILE A 126 7.59 -6.77 7.47
CA ILE A 126 7.61 -8.22 7.77
C ILE A 126 8.71 -8.55 8.81
N ALA A 127 9.86 -7.88 8.73
CA ALA A 127 10.95 -8.05 9.69
C ALA A 127 10.66 -7.51 11.11
N LEU A 128 9.61 -6.72 11.30
CA LEU A 128 9.20 -6.15 12.59
C LEU A 128 8.14 -6.98 13.30
N PHE A 129 7.36 -7.75 12.54
CA PHE A 129 6.36 -8.62 13.15
C PHE A 129 7.05 -9.81 13.83
N PRO A 130 6.67 -10.14 15.07
CA PRO A 130 7.16 -11.37 15.69
C PRO A 130 6.75 -12.57 14.81
N TYR A 131 7.58 -13.60 14.75
CA TYR A 131 7.39 -14.77 13.86
C TYR A 131 5.99 -15.41 13.92
N GLU A 132 5.27 -15.21 15.02
CA GLU A 132 3.86 -15.60 15.25
C GLU A 132 2.86 -14.95 14.27
N TYR A 133 3.18 -13.80 13.68
CA TYR A 133 2.33 -13.12 12.67
C TYR A 133 2.57 -13.60 11.23
N GLY A 134 3.63 -14.38 11.00
CA GLY A 134 4.10 -14.80 9.67
C GLY A 134 3.35 -15.97 9.02
N ALA A 135 2.27 -16.48 9.63
CA ALA A 135 1.51 -17.62 9.11
C ALA A 135 0.01 -17.33 9.04
N VAL A 136 -0.41 -16.46 8.12
CA VAL A 136 -1.81 -16.42 7.64
C VAL A 136 -1.92 -16.32 6.11
N THR A 137 -0.85 -16.59 5.36
CA THR A 137 -0.88 -16.59 3.89
C THR A 137 -1.21 -17.96 3.28
N GLY A 138 -1.64 -18.96 4.07
CA GLY A 138 -1.89 -20.32 3.57
C GLY A 138 -3.22 -20.97 3.96
N GLN A 139 -3.79 -20.67 5.13
CA GLN A 139 -4.85 -21.54 5.69
C GLN A 139 -6.25 -21.34 5.07
N TRP A 140 -6.50 -20.27 4.32
CA TRP A 140 -7.82 -20.00 3.71
C TRP A 140 -7.95 -20.47 2.26
N ALA A 141 -6.90 -21.08 1.68
CA ALA A 141 -6.99 -21.72 0.37
C ALA A 141 -7.35 -23.21 0.44
N GLU A 142 -7.30 -23.84 1.62
CA GLU A 142 -7.52 -25.28 1.79
C GLU A 142 -9.00 -25.66 2.06
N ASP A 143 -9.86 -24.70 2.42
CA ASP A 143 -11.30 -24.93 2.64
C ASP A 143 -12.17 -24.71 1.37
N ALA A 144 -11.55 -24.43 0.21
CA ALA A 144 -12.27 -24.21 -1.05
C ALA A 144 -12.32 -25.45 -1.98
N GLU A 145 -11.69 -26.56 -1.62
CA GLU A 145 -11.63 -27.79 -2.43
C GLU A 145 -12.01 -29.07 -1.66
N GLU A 146 -13.11 -29.07 -0.90
CA GLU A 146 -13.81 -30.32 -0.52
C GLU A 146 -15.34 -30.16 -0.63
N ASP A 147 -15.82 -29.81 -1.84
CA ASP A 147 -17.21 -30.13 -2.22
C ASP A 147 -17.21 -30.65 -3.67
N GLY A 148 -16.84 -31.92 -3.80
CA GLY A 148 -16.54 -32.51 -5.09
C GLY A 148 -16.51 -34.03 -5.09
N GLY A 149 -17.56 -34.68 -4.59
CA GLY A 149 -17.87 -36.05 -5.02
C GLY A 149 -18.35 -37.00 -3.93
N PHE A 150 -19.64 -36.98 -3.63
CA PHE A 150 -20.35 -38.16 -3.16
C PHE A 150 -21.07 -38.78 -4.37
N PHE A 151 -20.59 -39.93 -4.83
CA PHE A 151 -21.35 -40.87 -5.68
C PHE A 151 -21.21 -42.28 -5.10
#